data_AF-A0A3A6NWP0-F1
#
_entry.id   AF-A0A3A6NWP0-F1
#
_cell.length_a   1.000
_cell.length_b   1.000
_cell.length_c   1.000
_cell.angle_alpha   90.00
_cell.angle_beta   90.00
_cell.angle_gamma   90.00
#
_symmetry.space_group_name_H-M   'P 1'
#
loop_
_entity.id
_entity.type
_entity.pdbx_description
1 polymer ?
#
loop_
_entity_poly.entity_id
_entity_poly.type
_entity_poly.pdbx_seq_one_letter_code
_entity_poly.pdbx_strand_id
1 'polypeptide(L)'
;MLATEPDIHAVNTHFLEKVMGLAEEKEIVAIEDIFDARKMKLISKGAKITRSQQERLIMRKLNKPFESSIMVDGAVNNNQILEEARRIADAVEPVARMINSTSSTRAFSPFDVMAEAQYGHAMQTMLTVTERGGSSALTHSAMVSLMSVCLAKNMRMNDTKLVTAAVAGTLHDIGELYVEPEYLNGKRRLRPHEWKHVIVHPRVGQMLITELEKYPEDVSRAVFEHHERFDGGGYPRRAYGNNISLTGQIIAVAEMLSGIFVRAEKPIARARLAIKIVPGEHDGNVVSAVSQSLGRESNESFSDLNVPVHEAENEVRRLCERMGSALESIQSLLDSSNTLSLSGKKILSNALRQVAWIRQAFRATGLYAYMDAENKCLIEAKSMEILFEAVFVTREIQWRLQDVARHLAIQSTRLDSGEAELFEPVIALLDQRE
;
A
#
# COMPACT_ATOMS: atom_id res chain seq x y z
N MET A 1 7.46 -21.68 -0.82
CA MET A 1 7.78 -21.04 0.47
C MET A 1 7.69 -19.53 0.29
N LEU A 2 6.84 -18.83 1.05
CA LEU A 2 7.12 -17.43 1.37
C LEU A 2 8.51 -17.39 2.02
N ALA A 3 9.27 -16.31 1.87
CA ALA A 3 10.52 -16.14 2.62
C ALA A 3 10.27 -16.54 4.08
N THR A 4 11.12 -17.40 4.64
CA THR A 4 11.05 -17.76 6.06
C THR A 4 10.90 -16.49 6.87
N GLU A 5 9.92 -16.45 7.78
CA GLU A 5 9.68 -15.26 8.59
C GLU A 5 11.00 -14.79 9.21
N PRO A 6 11.31 -13.48 9.16
CA PRO A 6 12.52 -12.98 9.76
C PRO A 6 12.52 -13.35 11.25
N ASP A 7 13.62 -13.96 11.70
CA ASP A 7 13.81 -14.25 13.11
C ASP A 7 14.00 -12.92 13.85
N ILE A 8 13.03 -12.52 14.68
CA ILE A 8 13.06 -11.26 15.44
C ILE A 8 14.27 -11.16 16.39
N HIS A 9 14.90 -12.29 16.74
CA HIS A 9 16.13 -12.32 17.51
C HIS A 9 17.39 -12.16 16.67
N ALA A 10 17.31 -12.32 15.35
CA ALA A 10 18.39 -11.99 14.43
C ALA A 10 18.27 -10.52 14.02
N VAL A 11 19.37 -9.77 14.14
CA VAL A 11 19.37 -8.35 13.76
C VAL A 11 19.21 -8.22 12.26
N ASN A 12 18.14 -7.59 11.81
CA ASN A 12 17.93 -7.34 10.38
C ASN A 12 18.98 -6.35 9.87
N THR A 13 19.69 -6.72 8.82
CA THR A 13 20.81 -5.93 8.27
C THR A 13 20.36 -4.61 7.67
N HIS A 14 19.18 -4.56 7.02
CA HIS A 14 18.64 -3.34 6.43
C HIS A 14 18.18 -2.36 7.51
N PHE A 15 17.45 -2.84 8.53
CA PHE A 15 17.09 -2.01 9.68
C PHE A 15 18.34 -1.49 10.38
N LEU A 16 19.32 -2.35 10.65
CA LEU A 16 20.57 -1.96 11.30
C LEU A 16 21.32 -0.90 10.51
N GLU A 17 21.42 -1.01 9.18
CA GLU A 17 22.07 0.01 8.35
C GLU A 17 21.34 1.36 8.44
N LYS A 18 20.00 1.38 8.45
CA LYS A 18 19.22 2.60 8.66
C LYS A 18 19.47 3.21 10.05
N VAL A 19 19.58 2.37 11.09
CA VAL A 19 19.93 2.79 12.46
C VAL A 19 21.36 3.35 12.52
N MET A 20 22.33 2.70 11.88
CA MET A 20 23.72 3.17 11.85
C MET A 20 23.84 4.51 11.15
N GLY A 21 23.10 4.69 10.06
CA GLY A 21 23.00 5.99 9.44
C GLY A 21 22.42 7.01 10.42
N LEU A 22 21.25 6.74 11.03
CA LEU A 22 20.59 7.69 11.93
C LEU A 22 21.48 8.08 13.12
N ALA A 23 22.32 7.16 13.60
CA ALA A 23 23.29 7.39 14.66
C ALA A 23 24.38 8.44 14.32
N GLU A 24 24.54 8.82 13.04
CA GLU A 24 25.44 9.90 12.60
C GLU A 24 24.85 11.29 12.90
N GLU A 25 23.52 11.40 13.04
CA GLU A 25 22.79 12.66 13.21
C GLU A 25 22.10 12.78 14.56
N LYS A 26 21.59 11.67 15.09
CA LYS A 26 20.87 11.60 16.37
C LYS A 26 21.55 10.63 17.30
N GLU A 27 21.47 10.93 18.60
CA GLU A 27 21.96 9.99 19.61
C GLU A 27 21.02 8.79 19.73
N ILE A 28 21.56 7.59 19.59
CA ILE A 28 20.85 6.33 19.79
C ILE A 28 21.54 5.57 20.93
N VAL A 29 20.79 5.18 21.95
CA VAL A 29 21.32 4.52 23.15
C VAL A 29 20.68 3.17 23.40
N ALA A 30 21.43 2.25 23.97
CA ALA A 30 20.89 1.01 24.50
C ALA A 30 20.13 1.29 25.81
N ILE A 31 18.84 0.96 25.89
CA ILE A 31 18.03 1.19 27.11
C ILE A 31 18.18 0.08 28.15
N GLU A 32 18.77 -1.04 27.74
CA GLU A 32 19.15 -2.17 28.57
C GLU A 32 20.47 -2.78 28.11
N ASP A 33 21.00 -3.72 28.89
CA ASP A 33 22.15 -4.51 28.45
C ASP A 33 21.71 -5.43 27.30
N ILE A 34 22.39 -5.35 26.15
CA ILE A 34 22.11 -6.18 24.98
C ILE A 34 22.98 -7.42 25.06
N PHE A 35 22.35 -8.58 25.12
CA PHE A 35 23.04 -9.88 25.19
C PHE A 35 22.77 -10.70 23.93
N ASP A 36 23.71 -11.56 23.56
CA ASP A 36 23.43 -12.65 22.64
C ASP A 36 22.67 -13.80 23.31
N ALA A 37 22.23 -14.78 22.51
CA ALA A 37 21.51 -15.97 22.96
C ALA A 37 22.33 -16.85 23.94
N ARG A 38 23.66 -16.67 24.01
CA ARG A 38 24.56 -17.34 24.94
C ARG A 38 24.84 -16.51 26.20
N LYS A 39 24.07 -15.44 26.43
CA LYS A 39 24.20 -14.51 27.56
C LYS A 39 25.52 -13.73 27.58
N MET A 40 26.26 -13.65 26.47
CA MET A 40 27.39 -12.72 26.39
C MET A 40 26.86 -11.32 26.14
N LYS A 41 27.29 -10.37 26.99
CA LYS A 41 26.95 -8.95 26.83
C LYS A 41 27.67 -8.39 25.61
N LEU A 42 26.91 -7.83 24.68
CA LEU A 42 27.41 -7.13 23.51
C LEU A 42 27.48 -5.63 23.78
N ILE A 43 26.40 -5.05 24.32
CA ILE A 43 26.28 -3.60 24.53
C ILE A 43 25.82 -3.34 25.97
N SER A 44 26.47 -2.43 26.68
CA SER A 44 26.04 -2.02 28.01
C SER A 44 24.87 -1.06 27.94
N LYS A 45 23.95 -1.13 28.91
CA LYS A 45 22.91 -0.12 29.11
C LYS A 45 23.50 1.29 29.15
N GLY A 46 22.88 2.23 28.45
CA GLY A 46 23.31 3.62 28.32
C GLY A 46 24.44 3.86 27.32
N ALA A 47 25.02 2.81 26.73
CA ALA A 47 26.04 2.99 25.70
C ALA A 47 25.40 3.46 24.38
N LYS A 48 26.10 4.36 23.67
CA LYS A 48 25.71 4.80 22.33
C LYS A 48 25.86 3.65 21.33
N ILE A 49 24.89 3.56 20.42
CA ILE A 49 24.94 2.67 19.27
C ILE A 49 25.81 3.32 18.20
N THR A 50 26.81 2.60 17.71
CA THR A 50 27.79 3.13 16.74
C THR A 50 28.15 2.08 15.70
N ARG A 51 28.64 2.51 14.52
CA ARG A 51 29.00 1.62 13.40
C ARG A 51 30.05 0.57 13.75
N SER A 52 30.93 0.84 14.72
CA SER A 52 31.92 -0.14 15.21
C SER A 52 31.29 -1.40 15.84
N GLN A 53 30.01 -1.32 16.22
CA GLN A 53 29.27 -2.39 16.86
C GLN A 53 28.44 -3.22 15.87
N GLN A 54 28.40 -2.82 14.59
CA GLN A 54 27.52 -3.42 13.58
C GLN A 54 27.82 -4.91 13.35
N GLU A 55 29.09 -5.26 13.14
CA GLU A 55 29.50 -6.64 12.85
C GLU A 55 29.13 -7.61 13.98
N ARG A 56 29.37 -7.22 15.24
CA ARG A 56 29.03 -8.07 16.40
C ARG A 56 27.52 -8.26 16.59
N LEU A 57 26.69 -7.30 16.16
CA LEU A 57 25.24 -7.38 16.23
C LEU A 57 24.68 -8.30 15.13
N ILE A 58 25.21 -8.23 13.91
CA ILE A 58 24.77 -9.07 12.78
C ILE A 58 25.14 -10.54 13.00
N MET A 59 26.34 -10.81 13.52
CA MET A 59 26.87 -12.17 13.63
C MET A 59 26.23 -13.01 14.74
N ARG A 60 25.31 -12.46 15.53
CA ARG A 60 24.77 -13.10 16.74
C ARG A 60 23.27 -12.94 16.85
N LYS A 61 22.57 -14.01 17.23
CA LYS A 61 21.18 -13.92 17.69
C LYS A 61 21.16 -13.27 19.07
N LEU A 62 20.31 -12.26 19.23
CA LEU A 62 20.13 -11.51 20.46
C LEU A 62 19.10 -12.19 21.39
N ASN A 63 19.26 -12.00 22.70
CA ASN A 63 18.32 -12.49 23.69
C ASN A 63 16.96 -11.76 23.63
N LYS A 64 16.96 -10.51 23.16
CA LYS A 64 15.78 -9.69 22.90
C LYS A 64 15.92 -9.03 21.53
N PRO A 65 14.82 -8.69 20.85
CA PRO A 65 14.86 -7.94 19.61
C PRO A 65 15.71 -6.66 19.74
N PHE A 66 16.44 -6.32 18.69
CA PHE A 66 17.31 -5.15 18.72
C PHE A 66 16.49 -3.86 18.80
N GLU A 67 15.36 -3.84 18.08
CA GLU A 67 14.37 -2.77 17.97
C GLU A 67 13.83 -2.36 19.35
N SER A 68 13.59 -3.32 20.24
CA SER A 68 13.11 -3.08 21.60
C SER A 68 14.25 -2.83 22.62
N SER A 69 15.50 -2.92 22.20
CA SER A 69 16.65 -2.73 23.09
C SER A 69 17.32 -1.35 22.96
N ILE A 70 16.86 -0.53 22.00
CA ILE A 70 17.42 0.79 21.68
C ILE A 70 16.36 1.89 21.78
N MET A 71 16.82 3.12 21.91
CA MET A 71 15.99 4.32 21.87
C MET A 71 16.75 5.44 21.17
N VAL A 72 16.04 6.24 20.39
CA VAL A 72 16.55 7.44 19.74
C VAL A 72 16.22 8.65 20.61
N ASP A 73 17.20 9.51 20.88
CA ASP A 73 16.96 10.80 21.52
C ASP A 73 16.13 11.71 20.61
N GLY A 74 15.09 12.34 21.17
CA GLY A 74 14.10 13.08 20.38
C GLY A 74 13.41 12.20 19.31
N ALA A 75 13.09 10.94 19.66
CA ALA A 75 12.29 10.07 18.82
C ALA A 75 10.93 10.69 18.49
N VAL A 76 10.40 10.34 17.30
CA VAL A 76 9.04 10.66 16.86
C VAL A 76 8.07 10.23 17.95
N ASN A 77 7.32 11.18 18.48
CA ASN A 77 6.30 10.97 19.49
C ASN A 77 4.91 11.37 18.99
N ASN A 78 3.88 11.11 19.80
CA ASN A 78 2.50 11.38 19.41
C ASN A 78 2.23 12.86 19.10
N ASN A 79 2.87 13.79 19.81
CA ASN A 79 2.69 15.22 19.54
C ASN A 79 3.21 15.59 18.15
N GLN A 80 4.35 15.04 17.73
CA GLN A 80 4.88 15.28 16.39
C GLN A 80 3.98 14.69 15.29
N ILE A 81 3.42 13.49 15.52
CA ILE A 81 2.44 12.88 14.60
C ILE A 81 1.19 13.75 14.49
N LEU A 82 0.67 14.26 15.62
CA LEU A 82 -0.49 15.16 15.65
C LEU A 82 -0.23 16.50 14.97
N GLU A 83 0.94 17.09 15.21
CA GLU A 83 1.35 18.33 14.54
C GLU A 83 1.40 18.14 13.02
N GLU A 84 1.96 17.02 12.56
CA GLU A 84 2.00 16.71 11.13
C GLU A 84 0.60 16.47 10.56
N ALA A 85 -0.25 15.73 11.28
CA ALA A 85 -1.65 15.54 10.89
C ALA A 85 -2.41 16.88 10.74
N ARG A 86 -2.14 17.86 11.61
CA ARG A 86 -2.72 19.21 11.50
C ARG A 86 -2.17 19.96 10.28
N ARG A 87 -0.86 19.91 10.03
CA ARG A 87 -0.27 20.52 8.81
C ARG A 87 -0.88 19.93 7.55
N ILE A 88 -1.09 18.61 7.50
CA ILE A 88 -1.74 17.92 6.38
C ILE A 88 -3.17 18.42 6.20
N ALA A 89 -3.93 18.55 7.29
CA ALA A 89 -5.30 19.05 7.24
C ALA A 89 -5.37 20.49 6.69
N ASP A 90 -4.38 21.32 7.01
CA ASP A 90 -4.29 22.70 6.50
C ASP A 90 -3.82 22.77 5.04
N ALA A 91 -2.96 21.84 4.62
CA ALA A 91 -2.31 21.87 3.31
C ALA A 91 -3.02 21.04 2.23
N VAL A 92 -3.78 20.01 2.60
CA VAL A 92 -4.35 19.02 1.68
C VAL A 92 -5.87 19.07 1.73
N GLU A 93 -6.45 19.87 0.84
CA GLU A 93 -7.90 20.14 0.75
C GLU A 93 -8.79 18.86 0.76
N PRO A 94 -8.50 17.78 0.02
CA PRO A 94 -9.28 16.55 0.12
C PRO A 94 -9.32 15.97 1.54
N VAL A 95 -8.22 16.04 2.29
CA VAL A 95 -8.15 15.57 3.68
C VAL A 95 -8.94 16.49 4.60
N ALA A 96 -8.86 17.81 4.41
CA ALA A 96 -9.68 18.78 5.13
C ALA A 96 -11.19 18.49 4.99
N ARG A 97 -11.64 18.17 3.77
CA ARG A 97 -13.03 17.74 3.50
C ARG A 97 -13.40 16.48 4.25
N MET A 98 -12.52 15.47 4.24
CA MET A 98 -12.76 14.24 4.98
C MET A 98 -12.95 14.51 6.48
N ILE A 99 -12.13 15.38 7.07
CA ILE A 99 -12.27 15.77 8.49
C ILE A 99 -13.60 16.47 8.75
N ASN A 100 -13.96 17.46 7.94
CA ASN A 100 -15.20 18.23 8.08
C ASN A 100 -16.46 17.36 7.93
N SER A 101 -16.40 16.29 7.15
CA SER A 101 -17.51 15.34 7.02
C SER A 101 -17.82 14.57 8.32
N THR A 102 -16.85 14.50 9.24
CA THR A 102 -17.00 13.76 10.52
C THR A 102 -17.72 14.54 11.62
N SER A 103 -17.96 15.85 11.44
CA SER A 103 -18.50 16.74 12.48
C SER A 103 -19.90 16.37 13.00
N SER A 104 -20.61 15.47 12.31
CA SER A 104 -21.94 15.01 12.70
C SER A 104 -21.95 13.68 13.47
N THR A 105 -20.81 12.99 13.64
CA THR A 105 -20.79 11.55 14.00
C THR A 105 -20.33 11.19 15.41
N ARG A 106 -19.76 12.10 16.24
CA ARG A 106 -19.45 11.92 17.69
C ARG A 106 -18.85 13.20 18.31
N ALA A 107 -18.71 13.23 19.64
CA ALA A 107 -18.15 14.38 20.37
C ALA A 107 -16.65 14.65 20.11
N PHE A 108 -15.86 13.61 19.81
CA PHE A 108 -14.41 13.71 19.58
C PHE A 108 -14.09 14.01 18.12
N SER A 109 -13.14 14.90 17.84
CA SER A 109 -12.58 15.12 16.51
C SER A 109 -11.64 13.97 16.09
N PRO A 110 -11.29 13.83 14.79
CA PRO A 110 -10.24 12.90 14.37
C PRO A 110 -8.89 13.12 15.10
N PHE A 111 -8.55 14.38 15.40
CA PHE A 111 -7.34 14.72 16.14
C PHE A 111 -7.39 14.25 17.59
N ASP A 112 -8.55 14.28 18.24
CA ASP A 112 -8.71 13.80 19.62
C ASP A 112 -8.48 12.28 19.68
N VAL A 113 -8.99 11.54 18.69
CA VAL A 113 -8.73 10.09 18.57
C VAL A 113 -7.23 9.81 18.39
N MET A 114 -6.56 10.57 17.51
CA MET A 114 -5.12 10.43 17.32
C MET A 114 -4.34 10.81 18.59
N ALA A 115 -4.84 11.75 19.40
CA ALA A 115 -4.22 12.11 20.67
C ALA A 115 -4.30 11.01 21.73
N GLU A 116 -5.31 10.15 21.65
CA GLU A 116 -5.42 8.95 22.48
C GLU A 116 -4.50 7.80 22.02
N ALA A 117 -4.00 7.83 20.79
CA ALA A 117 -3.08 6.82 20.29
C ALA A 117 -1.76 6.83 21.08
N GLN A 118 -1.31 5.65 21.50
CA GLN A 118 -0.05 5.47 22.23
C GLN A 118 0.92 4.66 21.40
N TYR A 119 2.17 5.09 21.38
CA TYR A 119 3.27 4.41 20.72
C TYR A 119 4.34 4.13 21.76
N GLY A 120 4.69 2.87 22.00
CA GLY A 120 5.83 2.54 22.86
C GLY A 120 7.15 2.91 22.21
N HIS A 121 8.24 2.84 22.99
CA HIS A 121 9.53 3.36 22.56
C HIS A 121 10.10 2.64 21.33
N ALA A 122 9.75 1.37 21.10
CA ALA A 122 10.24 0.61 19.97
C ALA A 122 9.56 1.11 18.69
N MET A 123 8.24 1.34 18.72
CA MET A 123 7.52 1.94 17.61
C MET A 123 7.97 3.38 17.34
N GLN A 124 8.16 4.19 18.38
CA GLN A 124 8.69 5.55 18.25
C GLN A 124 10.08 5.57 17.59
N THR A 125 10.97 4.65 18.00
CA THR A 125 12.29 4.49 17.40
C THR A 125 12.17 4.10 15.93
N MET A 126 11.37 3.10 15.60
CA MET A 126 11.17 2.65 14.23
C MET A 126 10.59 3.75 13.34
N LEU A 127 9.56 4.49 13.79
CA LEU A 127 9.02 5.64 13.07
C LEU A 127 10.09 6.72 12.81
N THR A 128 10.98 6.96 13.78
CA THR A 128 12.10 7.91 13.61
C THR A 128 13.10 7.43 12.56
N VAL A 129 13.40 6.13 12.53
CA VAL A 129 14.29 5.53 11.51
C VAL A 129 13.64 5.60 10.13
N THR A 130 12.32 5.40 10.02
CA THR A 130 11.57 5.55 8.77
C THR A 130 11.65 6.99 8.24
N GLU A 131 11.44 8.00 9.10
CA GLU A 131 11.44 9.41 8.71
C GLU A 131 12.77 9.91 8.13
N ARG A 132 13.92 9.38 8.58
CA ARG A 132 15.23 9.76 8.01
C ARG A 132 15.37 9.38 6.53
N GLY A 133 14.57 8.42 6.05
CA GLY A 133 14.50 8.10 4.61
C GLY A 133 13.98 9.25 3.74
N GLY A 134 13.41 10.30 4.34
CA GLY A 134 12.92 11.52 3.70
C GLY A 134 11.68 12.06 4.41
N SER A 135 11.48 13.39 4.41
CA SER A 135 10.39 14.09 5.12
C SER A 135 8.95 13.71 4.70
N SER A 136 8.82 12.82 3.71
CA SER A 136 7.54 12.31 3.25
C SER A 136 7.00 11.15 4.09
N ALA A 137 7.84 10.45 4.87
CA ALA A 137 7.43 9.18 5.47
C ALA A 137 6.50 9.37 6.68
N LEU A 138 6.85 10.24 7.63
CA LEU A 138 5.97 10.62 8.75
C LEU A 138 4.72 11.33 8.24
N THR A 139 4.86 12.17 7.22
CA THR A 139 3.74 12.84 6.54
C THR A 139 2.75 11.80 5.99
N HIS A 140 3.25 10.76 5.32
CA HIS A 140 2.45 9.65 4.80
C HIS A 140 1.74 8.88 5.93
N SER A 141 2.49 8.43 6.94
CA SER A 141 1.92 7.74 8.11
C SER A 141 0.84 8.56 8.81
N ALA A 142 1.07 9.86 9.02
CA ALA A 142 0.11 10.76 9.64
C ALA A 142 -1.14 10.98 8.76
N MET A 143 -0.97 11.11 7.44
CA MET A 143 -2.07 11.24 6.48
C MET A 143 -2.94 9.98 6.47
N VAL A 144 -2.33 8.80 6.35
CA VAL A 144 -3.04 7.50 6.32
C VAL A 144 -3.77 7.27 7.66
N SER A 145 -3.13 7.58 8.79
CA SER A 145 -3.75 7.52 10.12
C SER A 145 -5.00 8.43 10.21
N LEU A 146 -4.85 9.71 9.85
CA LEU A 146 -5.92 10.70 9.91
C LEU A 146 -7.11 10.33 9.01
N MET A 147 -6.82 9.89 7.78
CA MET A 147 -7.85 9.45 6.84
C MET A 147 -8.55 8.17 7.30
N SER A 148 -7.80 7.21 7.87
CA SER A 148 -8.36 5.98 8.44
C SER A 148 -9.33 6.29 9.58
N VAL A 149 -8.98 7.21 10.47
CA VAL A 149 -9.88 7.68 11.53
C VAL A 149 -11.12 8.36 10.96
N CYS A 150 -10.99 9.22 9.95
CA CYS A 150 -12.13 9.89 9.32
C CYS A 150 -13.11 8.89 8.71
N LEU A 151 -12.61 7.90 7.98
CA LEU A 151 -13.43 6.84 7.38
C LEU A 151 -14.11 5.99 8.46
N ALA A 152 -13.37 5.55 9.48
CA ALA A 152 -13.92 4.77 10.59
C ALA A 152 -15.03 5.52 11.36
N LYS A 153 -14.88 6.85 11.53
CA LYS A 153 -15.90 7.72 12.13
C LYS A 153 -17.15 7.83 11.27
N ASN A 154 -17.01 8.03 9.96
CA ASN A 154 -18.16 8.09 9.04
C ASN A 154 -18.91 6.75 8.99
N MET A 155 -18.20 5.65 9.22
CA MET A 155 -18.76 4.31 9.38
C MET A 155 -19.29 4.03 10.80
N ARG A 156 -19.25 5.02 11.70
CA ARG A 156 -19.76 4.97 13.08
C ARG A 156 -19.14 3.86 13.94
N MET A 157 -17.92 3.44 13.65
CA MET A 157 -17.19 2.43 14.43
C MET A 157 -16.93 2.92 15.85
N ASN A 158 -16.93 2.05 16.88
CA ASN A 158 -16.74 2.43 18.29
C ASN A 158 -15.34 3.03 18.58
N ASP A 159 -15.18 3.70 19.72
CA ASP A 159 -13.96 4.47 20.04
C ASP A 159 -12.70 3.60 20.04
N THR A 160 -12.79 2.36 20.56
CA THR A 160 -11.68 1.38 20.51
C THR A 160 -11.23 1.10 19.06
N LYS A 161 -12.17 0.97 18.13
CA LYS A 161 -11.87 0.77 16.71
C LYS A 161 -11.33 2.03 16.03
N LEU A 162 -11.73 3.22 16.49
CA LEU A 162 -11.15 4.48 16.01
C LEU A 162 -9.67 4.59 16.40
N VAL A 163 -9.32 4.29 17.66
CA VAL A 163 -7.92 4.27 18.13
C VAL A 163 -7.13 3.18 17.41
N THR A 164 -7.75 2.02 17.16
CA THR A 164 -7.12 0.95 16.37
C THR A 164 -6.78 1.44 14.95
N ALA A 165 -7.71 2.14 14.28
CA ALA A 165 -7.48 2.71 12.96
C ALA A 165 -6.37 3.78 12.98
N ALA A 166 -6.30 4.62 14.02
CA ALA A 166 -5.24 5.60 14.20
C ALA A 166 -3.87 4.93 14.33
N VAL A 167 -3.72 3.98 15.26
CA VAL A 167 -2.45 3.29 15.51
C VAL A 167 -2.02 2.47 14.29
N ALA A 168 -2.92 1.65 13.74
CA ALA A 168 -2.59 0.81 12.59
C ALA A 168 -2.30 1.65 11.33
N GLY A 169 -3.02 2.75 11.11
CA GLY A 169 -2.73 3.67 10.01
C GLY A 169 -1.37 4.35 10.16
N THR A 170 -0.92 4.69 11.37
CA THR A 170 0.43 5.23 11.58
C THR A 170 1.51 4.18 11.31
N LEU A 171 1.25 2.92 11.71
CA LEU A 171 2.25 1.86 11.72
C LEU A 171 2.21 0.92 10.49
N HIS A 172 1.34 1.17 9.50
CA HIS A 172 1.10 0.21 8.41
C HIS A 172 2.36 -0.19 7.63
N ASP A 173 3.26 0.75 7.38
CA ASP A 173 4.50 0.54 6.62
C ASP A 173 5.75 0.27 7.46
N ILE A 174 5.67 0.07 8.78
CA ILE A 174 6.89 -0.13 9.60
C ILE A 174 7.71 -1.35 9.15
N GLY A 175 7.07 -2.33 8.51
CA GLY A 175 7.74 -3.49 7.94
C GLY A 175 8.72 -3.16 6.81
N GLU A 176 8.58 -2.00 6.16
CA GLU A 176 9.50 -1.55 5.10
C GLU A 176 10.92 -1.30 5.62
N LEU A 177 11.10 -1.14 6.92
CA LEU A 177 12.42 -1.03 7.55
C LEU A 177 13.29 -2.29 7.32
N TYR A 178 12.66 -3.43 7.05
CA TYR A 178 13.34 -4.72 6.79
C TYR A 178 13.57 -4.97 5.29
N VAL A 179 13.14 -4.05 4.43
CA VAL A 179 13.28 -4.15 2.97
C VAL A 179 14.51 -3.37 2.52
N GLU A 180 15.23 -3.93 1.55
CA GLU A 180 16.36 -3.26 0.91
C GLU A 180 15.92 -1.90 0.32
N PRO A 181 16.57 -0.78 0.68
CA PRO A 181 16.15 0.56 0.26
C PRO A 181 16.05 0.75 -1.26
N GLU A 182 16.86 0.01 -2.03
CA GLU A 182 16.81 0.05 -3.49
C GLU A 182 15.47 -0.43 -4.05
N TYR A 183 14.74 -1.30 -3.33
CA TYR A 183 13.45 -1.81 -3.77
C TYR A 183 12.30 -0.85 -3.48
N LEU A 184 12.45 0.08 -2.54
CA LEU A 184 11.39 1.03 -2.16
C LEU A 184 11.44 2.34 -2.94
N ASN A 185 12.59 2.70 -3.52
CA ASN A 185 12.79 4.02 -4.12
C ASN A 185 12.09 4.23 -5.48
N GLY A 186 11.48 3.18 -6.06
CA GLY A 186 10.73 3.27 -7.32
C GLY A 186 11.51 3.69 -8.57
N LYS A 187 12.86 3.75 -8.52
CA LYS A 187 13.71 4.25 -9.62
C LYS A 187 13.74 3.32 -10.84
N ARG A 188 13.44 2.04 -10.65
CA ARG A 188 13.36 1.05 -11.72
C ARG A 188 12.31 0.00 -11.41
N ARG A 189 11.95 -0.77 -12.44
CA ARG A 189 11.12 -1.95 -12.26
C ARG A 189 11.84 -2.98 -11.39
N LEU A 190 11.09 -3.54 -10.45
CA LEU A 190 11.53 -4.66 -9.65
C LEU A 190 11.33 -5.97 -10.39
N ARG A 191 12.36 -6.80 -10.35
CA ARG A 191 12.31 -8.19 -10.79
C ARG A 191 11.42 -8.98 -9.82
N PRO A 192 10.84 -10.12 -10.24
CA PRO A 192 9.93 -10.89 -9.39
C PRO A 192 10.54 -11.30 -8.03
N HIS A 193 11.85 -11.55 -7.96
CA HIS A 193 12.51 -11.86 -6.70
C HIS A 193 12.65 -10.65 -5.79
N GLU A 194 12.89 -9.45 -6.33
CA GLU A 194 13.00 -8.20 -5.57
C GLU A 194 11.63 -7.78 -5.01
N TRP A 195 10.58 -7.91 -5.83
CA TRP A 195 9.20 -7.61 -5.42
C TRP A 195 8.71 -8.54 -4.28
N LYS A 196 9.21 -9.78 -4.20
CA LYS A 196 8.92 -10.68 -3.06
C LYS A 196 9.33 -10.07 -1.71
N HIS A 197 10.38 -9.25 -1.67
CA HIS A 197 10.78 -8.57 -0.44
C HIS A 197 9.77 -7.47 -0.08
N VAL A 198 9.28 -6.73 -1.07
CA VAL A 198 8.29 -5.66 -0.86
C VAL A 198 6.96 -6.23 -0.36
N ILE A 199 6.37 -7.24 -1.01
CA ILE A 199 5.06 -7.77 -0.62
C ILE A 199 5.02 -8.43 0.77
N VAL A 200 6.19 -8.69 1.37
CA VAL A 200 6.32 -9.32 2.69
C VAL A 200 6.26 -8.28 3.82
N HIS A 201 6.45 -6.99 3.53
CA HIS A 201 6.46 -5.95 4.57
C HIS A 201 5.19 -5.90 5.44
N PRO A 202 3.95 -6.17 4.96
CA PRO A 202 2.79 -6.18 5.85
C PRO A 202 2.88 -7.29 6.89
N ARG A 203 3.45 -8.45 6.51
CA ARG A 203 3.70 -9.58 7.43
C ARG A 203 4.79 -9.23 8.45
N VAL A 204 5.85 -8.56 8.01
CA VAL A 204 6.92 -8.08 8.92
C VAL A 204 6.36 -7.05 9.89
N GLY A 205 5.55 -6.09 9.43
CA GLY A 205 4.88 -5.11 10.29
C GLY A 205 4.00 -5.78 11.34
N GLN A 206 3.20 -6.78 10.94
CA GLN A 206 2.41 -7.59 11.88
C GLN A 206 3.28 -8.25 12.96
N MET A 207 4.37 -8.90 12.56
CA MET A 207 5.31 -9.55 13.47
C MET A 207 5.91 -8.52 14.45
N LEU A 208 6.42 -7.38 13.94
CA LEU A 208 7.01 -6.31 14.76
C LEU A 208 6.02 -5.79 15.81
N ILE A 209 4.78 -5.52 15.40
CA ILE A 209 3.73 -5.03 16.31
C ILE A 209 3.38 -6.07 17.38
N THR A 210 3.36 -7.36 17.01
CA THR A 210 2.98 -8.44 17.92
C THR A 210 4.08 -8.77 18.93
N GLU A 211 5.34 -8.76 18.49
CA GLU A 211 6.49 -9.21 19.29
C GLU A 211 7.13 -8.09 20.13
N LEU A 212 7.11 -6.84 19.66
CA LEU A 212 7.82 -5.74 20.33
C LEU A 212 6.98 -5.04 21.40
N GLU A 213 5.67 -4.94 21.20
CA GLU A 213 4.77 -4.17 22.06
C GLU A 213 3.40 -4.85 22.19
N LYS A 214 2.64 -4.49 23.23
CA LYS A 214 1.34 -5.13 23.54
C LYS A 214 0.17 -4.37 22.95
N TYR A 215 0.12 -4.25 21.63
CA TYR A 215 -1.04 -3.70 20.94
C TYR A 215 -2.20 -4.71 20.91
N PRO A 216 -3.46 -4.25 20.79
CA PRO A 216 -4.56 -5.13 20.44
C PRO A 216 -4.27 -5.88 19.13
N GLU A 217 -4.66 -7.16 19.05
CA GLU A 217 -4.46 -8.00 17.85
C GLU A 217 -5.05 -7.36 16.59
N ASP A 218 -6.13 -6.59 16.73
CA ASP A 218 -6.75 -5.86 15.62
C ASP A 218 -5.78 -4.87 14.94
N VAL A 219 -4.81 -4.30 15.67
CA VAL A 219 -3.80 -3.39 15.12
C VAL A 219 -2.87 -4.17 14.20
N SER A 220 -2.26 -5.26 14.70
CA SER A 220 -1.30 -6.05 13.92
C SER A 220 -1.99 -6.75 12.74
N ARG A 221 -3.25 -7.17 12.91
CA ARG A 221 -4.07 -7.69 11.81
C ARG A 221 -4.34 -6.63 10.74
N ALA A 222 -4.71 -5.40 11.12
CA ALA A 222 -4.98 -4.35 10.16
C ALA A 222 -3.71 -3.96 9.38
N VAL A 223 -2.55 -3.90 10.05
CA VAL A 223 -1.24 -3.73 9.40
C VAL A 223 -0.90 -4.91 8.48
N PHE A 224 -1.26 -6.14 8.80
CA PHE A 224 -1.06 -7.26 7.87
C PHE A 224 -1.92 -7.17 6.60
N GLU A 225 -3.07 -6.51 6.71
CA GLU A 225 -4.14 -6.50 5.71
C GLU A 225 -4.19 -5.23 4.86
N HIS A 226 -3.33 -4.24 5.10
CA HIS A 226 -3.45 -2.91 4.48
C HIS A 226 -3.18 -2.88 2.95
N HIS A 227 -2.71 -3.97 2.37
CA HIS A 227 -2.62 -4.14 0.90
C HIS A 227 -3.56 -5.22 0.36
N GLU A 228 -4.44 -5.79 1.20
CA GLU A 228 -5.48 -6.69 0.75
C GLU A 228 -6.58 -5.90 0.03
N ARG A 229 -7.20 -6.53 -0.96
CA ARG A 229 -8.32 -5.96 -1.73
C ARG A 229 -9.54 -6.85 -1.57
N PHE A 230 -10.72 -6.26 -1.50
CA PHE A 230 -11.97 -6.98 -1.22
C PHE A 230 -12.27 -8.07 -2.25
N ASP A 231 -11.80 -7.89 -3.49
CA ASP A 231 -11.89 -8.84 -4.60
C ASP A 231 -10.83 -9.97 -4.58
N GLY A 232 -9.93 -10.01 -3.58
CA GLY A 232 -8.81 -10.95 -3.52
C GLY A 232 -7.66 -10.63 -4.50
N GLY A 233 -7.65 -9.42 -5.05
CA GLY A 233 -6.58 -8.89 -5.89
C GLY A 233 -5.33 -8.46 -5.12
N GLY A 234 -5.45 -8.17 -3.82
CA GLY A 234 -4.37 -7.65 -2.99
C GLY A 234 -3.39 -8.69 -2.47
N TYR A 235 -2.50 -8.30 -1.56
CA TYR A 235 -1.47 -9.14 -0.94
C TYR A 235 -1.37 -8.86 0.57
N PRO A 236 -0.74 -9.72 1.39
CA PRO A 236 0.03 -10.93 1.04
C PRO A 236 -0.77 -12.24 0.99
N ARG A 237 -1.96 -12.31 1.59
CA ARG A 237 -2.79 -13.53 1.61
C ARG A 237 -3.71 -13.64 0.41
N ARG A 238 -4.04 -12.52 -0.24
CA ARG A 238 -5.08 -12.47 -1.27
C ARG A 238 -6.44 -12.84 -0.69
N ALA A 239 -6.73 -12.32 0.51
CA ALA A 239 -7.96 -12.61 1.22
C ALA A 239 -9.16 -12.00 0.47
N TYR A 240 -10.30 -12.70 0.48
CA TYR A 240 -11.50 -12.24 -0.24
C TYR A 240 -12.58 -11.76 0.75
N GLY A 241 -13.17 -10.61 0.46
CA GLY A 241 -14.31 -10.04 1.17
C GLY A 241 -14.11 -9.94 2.68
N ASN A 242 -15.06 -10.50 3.43
CA ASN A 242 -15.11 -10.45 4.89
C ASN A 242 -13.99 -11.23 5.61
N ASN A 243 -13.07 -11.87 4.88
CA ASN A 243 -11.85 -12.43 5.46
C ASN A 243 -10.79 -11.35 5.77
N ILE A 244 -11.00 -10.13 5.26
CA ILE A 244 -10.23 -8.94 5.58
C ILE A 244 -11.00 -8.18 6.66
N SER A 245 -10.33 -7.78 7.74
CA SER A 245 -10.95 -6.95 8.78
C SER A 245 -11.40 -5.61 8.21
N LEU A 246 -12.46 -5.04 8.78
CA LEU A 246 -12.95 -3.73 8.37
C LEU A 246 -11.87 -2.63 8.52
N THR A 247 -11.07 -2.69 9.58
CA THR A 247 -9.94 -1.76 9.77
C THR A 247 -8.87 -1.95 8.70
N GLY A 248 -8.50 -3.19 8.33
CA GLY A 248 -7.58 -3.45 7.22
C GLY A 248 -8.09 -2.89 5.89
N GLN A 249 -9.39 -3.04 5.61
CA GLN A 249 -10.02 -2.46 4.42
C GLN A 249 -10.01 -0.92 4.43
N ILE A 250 -10.23 -0.30 5.59
CA ILE A 250 -10.15 1.16 5.75
C ILE A 250 -8.74 1.66 5.48
N ILE A 251 -7.72 1.02 6.04
CA ILE A 251 -6.32 1.43 5.84
C ILE A 251 -5.91 1.23 4.38
N ALA A 252 -6.29 0.12 3.75
CA ALA A 252 -6.01 -0.12 2.33
C ALA A 252 -6.59 0.97 1.42
N VAL A 253 -7.79 1.46 1.73
CA VAL A 253 -8.40 2.58 1.00
C VAL A 253 -7.74 3.91 1.35
N ALA A 254 -7.40 4.16 2.62
CA ALA A 254 -6.68 5.36 3.03
C ALA A 254 -5.30 5.45 2.35
N GLU A 255 -4.59 4.33 2.21
CA GLU A 255 -3.30 4.20 1.53
C GLU A 255 -3.41 4.51 0.03
N MET A 256 -4.41 3.95 -0.65
CA MET A 256 -4.67 4.30 -2.05
C MET A 256 -4.95 5.80 -2.21
N LEU A 257 -5.77 6.37 -1.34
CA LEU A 257 -6.19 7.76 -1.42
C LEU A 257 -5.05 8.73 -1.08
N SER A 258 -4.15 8.40 -0.15
CA SER A 258 -3.00 9.26 0.18
C SER A 258 -2.08 9.42 -1.05
N GLY A 259 -1.82 8.34 -1.79
CA GLY A 259 -1.09 8.37 -3.05
C GLY A 259 -1.76 9.23 -4.13
N ILE A 260 -3.10 9.24 -4.18
CA ILE A 260 -3.87 10.12 -5.08
C ILE A 260 -3.76 11.58 -4.63
N PHE A 261 -3.93 11.87 -3.34
CA PHE A 261 -4.01 13.25 -2.84
C PHE A 261 -2.67 14.00 -2.89
N VAL A 262 -1.55 13.30 -2.75
CA VAL A 262 -0.21 13.93 -2.80
C VAL A 262 0.26 14.19 -4.23
N ARG A 263 -0.22 13.42 -5.23
CA ARG A 263 0.40 13.37 -6.56
C ARG A 263 -0.53 13.71 -7.73
N ALA A 264 -1.84 13.82 -7.52
CA ALA A 264 -2.80 13.89 -8.63
C ALA A 264 -3.26 15.30 -8.98
N GLU A 265 -3.37 15.56 -10.28
CA GLU A 265 -4.29 16.56 -10.81
C GLU A 265 -5.73 16.12 -10.53
N LYS A 266 -6.56 17.07 -10.07
CA LYS A 266 -7.97 16.84 -9.72
C LYS A 266 -8.15 15.65 -8.73
N PRO A 267 -7.49 15.70 -7.56
CA PRO A 267 -7.44 14.56 -6.62
C PRO A 267 -8.80 14.05 -6.18
N ILE A 268 -9.82 14.90 -6.06
CA ILE A 268 -11.15 14.49 -5.60
C ILE A 268 -11.88 13.72 -6.71
N ALA A 269 -11.90 14.26 -7.93
CA ALA A 269 -12.48 13.60 -9.08
C ALA A 269 -11.81 12.24 -9.32
N ARG A 270 -10.46 12.19 -9.26
CA ARG A 270 -9.70 10.95 -9.42
C ARG A 270 -10.02 9.93 -8.33
N ALA A 271 -10.05 10.33 -7.06
CA ALA A 271 -10.38 9.43 -5.95
C ALA A 271 -11.79 8.82 -6.09
N ARG A 272 -12.78 9.63 -6.50
CA ARG A 272 -14.16 9.18 -6.71
C ARG A 272 -14.28 8.17 -7.83
N LEU A 273 -13.49 8.33 -8.88
CA LEU A 273 -13.39 7.38 -9.98
C LEU A 273 -12.69 6.09 -9.52
N ALA A 274 -11.48 6.23 -8.96
CA ALA A 274 -10.63 5.10 -8.57
C ALA A 274 -11.32 4.12 -7.60
N ILE A 275 -12.11 4.64 -6.64
CA ILE A 275 -12.81 3.80 -5.65
C ILE A 275 -14.02 3.03 -6.23
N LYS A 276 -14.47 3.37 -7.45
CA LYS A 276 -15.69 2.80 -8.08
C LYS A 276 -15.44 2.13 -9.43
N ILE A 277 -14.27 2.36 -10.03
CA ILE A 277 -13.95 1.92 -11.39
C ILE A 277 -14.08 0.41 -11.56
N VAL A 278 -13.62 -0.39 -10.59
CA VAL A 278 -13.80 -1.84 -10.54
C VAL A 278 -14.78 -2.20 -9.43
N PRO A 279 -16.04 -2.55 -9.76
CA PRO A 279 -17.02 -2.95 -8.75
C PRO A 279 -16.53 -4.16 -7.94
N GLY A 280 -16.69 -4.10 -6.62
CA GLY A 280 -16.27 -5.18 -5.72
C GLY A 280 -14.78 -5.20 -5.35
N GLU A 281 -13.96 -4.30 -5.89
CA GLU A 281 -12.55 -4.13 -5.49
C GLU A 281 -12.43 -3.66 -4.02
N HIS A 282 -13.42 -2.87 -3.57
CA HIS A 282 -13.52 -2.34 -2.21
C HIS A 282 -14.90 -2.67 -1.61
N ASP A 283 -14.96 -2.78 -0.28
CA ASP A 283 -16.22 -2.98 0.44
C ASP A 283 -17.18 -1.79 0.25
N GLY A 284 -18.46 -2.10 0.06
CA GLY A 284 -19.48 -1.09 -0.24
C GLY A 284 -19.66 -0.05 0.87
N ASN A 285 -19.46 -0.41 2.14
CA ASN A 285 -19.55 0.54 3.24
C ASN A 285 -18.34 1.48 3.25
N VAL A 286 -17.15 0.97 2.92
CA VAL A 286 -15.95 1.80 2.78
C VAL A 286 -16.08 2.75 1.58
N VAL A 287 -16.56 2.27 0.43
CA VAL A 287 -16.85 3.10 -0.76
C VAL A 287 -17.88 4.20 -0.44
N SER A 288 -18.93 3.85 0.32
CA SER A 288 -19.95 4.78 0.79
C SER A 288 -19.35 5.84 1.71
N ALA A 289 -18.50 5.43 2.66
CA ALA A 289 -17.82 6.33 3.58
C ALA A 289 -16.93 7.33 2.83
N VAL A 290 -16.10 6.87 1.88
CA VAL A 290 -15.29 7.76 1.02
C VAL A 290 -16.17 8.74 0.24
N SER A 291 -17.26 8.24 -0.37
CA SER A 291 -18.19 9.09 -1.14
C SER A 291 -18.85 10.16 -0.28
N GLN A 292 -19.19 9.84 0.98
CA GLN A 292 -19.71 10.81 1.94
C GLN A 292 -18.63 11.83 2.35
N SER A 293 -17.41 11.37 2.59
CA SER A 293 -16.30 12.23 3.02
C SER A 293 -15.88 13.27 1.97
N LEU A 294 -15.89 12.89 0.69
CA LEU A 294 -15.45 13.76 -0.41
C LEU A 294 -16.57 14.67 -0.95
N GLY A 295 -17.83 14.40 -0.60
CA GLY A 295 -18.99 15.15 -1.05
C GLY A 295 -19.43 14.84 -2.49
N ARG A 296 -20.54 15.46 -2.91
CA ARG A 296 -21.15 15.25 -4.24
C ARG A 296 -20.57 16.12 -5.35
N GLU A 297 -19.96 17.26 -5.02
CA GLU A 297 -19.41 18.22 -5.97
C GLU A 297 -17.89 18.37 -5.81
N SER A 298 -17.15 18.19 -6.90
CA SER A 298 -15.77 18.65 -7.03
C SER A 298 -15.80 20.03 -7.68
N ASN A 299 -15.40 21.08 -6.97
CA ASN A 299 -15.19 22.42 -7.56
C ASN A 299 -13.91 22.47 -8.43
N GLU A 300 -13.46 21.31 -8.92
CA GLU A 300 -12.23 21.17 -9.68
C GLU A 300 -12.52 21.50 -11.14
N SER A 301 -11.88 22.54 -11.68
CA SER A 301 -11.99 22.87 -13.11
C SER A 301 -11.23 21.86 -13.97
N PHE A 302 -11.79 21.38 -15.07
CA PHE A 302 -11.09 20.49 -16.02
C PHE A 302 -10.46 21.24 -17.21
N SER A 303 -10.59 22.58 -17.24
CA SER A 303 -10.09 23.43 -18.33
C SER A 303 -8.59 23.30 -18.60
N ASP A 304 -7.81 22.94 -17.57
CA ASP A 304 -6.36 22.99 -17.59
C ASP A 304 -5.71 21.64 -17.98
N LEU A 305 -6.51 20.64 -18.36
CA LEU A 305 -5.96 19.35 -18.81
C LEU A 305 -5.26 19.53 -20.14
N ASN A 306 -3.94 19.31 -20.12
CA ASN A 306 -3.08 19.50 -21.28
C ASN A 306 -2.74 18.15 -21.94
N VAL A 307 -3.74 17.31 -22.18
CA VAL A 307 -3.58 16.03 -22.89
C VAL A 307 -4.24 16.15 -24.26
N PRO A 308 -3.51 15.95 -25.37
CA PRO A 308 -4.12 15.92 -26.69
C PRO A 308 -5.14 14.79 -26.80
N VAL A 309 -6.35 15.09 -27.30
CA VAL A 309 -7.46 14.13 -27.39
C VAL A 309 -7.04 12.83 -28.11
N HIS A 310 -6.34 12.97 -29.23
CA HIS A 310 -5.87 11.82 -30.02
C HIS A 310 -4.90 10.91 -29.25
N GLU A 311 -4.11 11.43 -28.31
CA GLU A 311 -3.24 10.61 -27.47
C GLU A 311 -4.07 9.77 -26.49
N ALA A 312 -5.06 10.39 -25.83
CA ALA A 312 -5.97 9.68 -24.94
C ALA A 312 -6.77 8.58 -25.67
N GLU A 313 -7.24 8.86 -26.89
CA GLU A 313 -7.92 7.88 -27.75
C GLU A 313 -7.03 6.69 -28.10
N ASN A 314 -5.79 6.96 -28.49
CA ASN A 314 -4.82 5.91 -28.81
C ASN A 314 -4.51 5.04 -27.60
N GLU A 315 -4.38 5.63 -26.41
CA GLU A 315 -4.13 4.88 -25.18
C GLU A 315 -5.31 3.99 -24.78
N VAL A 316 -6.56 4.49 -24.91
CA VAL A 316 -7.76 3.67 -24.71
C VAL A 316 -7.77 2.47 -25.66
N ARG A 317 -7.47 2.69 -26.95
CA ARG A 317 -7.43 1.64 -27.98
C ARG A 317 -6.37 0.58 -27.66
N ARG A 318 -5.13 1.01 -27.39
CA ARG A 318 -4.04 0.11 -27.02
C ARG A 318 -4.36 -0.70 -25.77
N LEU A 319 -4.97 -0.07 -24.76
CA LEU A 319 -5.39 -0.76 -23.55
C LEU A 319 -6.45 -1.84 -23.84
N CYS A 320 -7.42 -1.56 -24.71
CA CYS A 320 -8.44 -2.54 -25.12
C CYS A 320 -7.85 -3.73 -25.85
N GLU A 321 -7.00 -3.48 -26.87
CA GLU A 321 -6.32 -4.50 -27.65
C GLU A 321 -5.48 -5.40 -26.73
N ARG A 322 -4.70 -4.78 -25.83
CA ARG A 322 -3.86 -5.47 -24.87
C ARG A 322 -4.64 -6.38 -23.91
N MET A 323 -5.76 -5.90 -23.36
CA MET A 323 -6.64 -6.74 -22.55
C MET A 323 -7.24 -7.91 -23.35
N GLY A 324 -7.56 -7.67 -24.63
CA GLY A 324 -8.01 -8.71 -25.56
C GLY A 324 -6.96 -9.81 -25.76
N SER A 325 -5.76 -9.42 -26.20
CA SER A 325 -4.65 -10.34 -26.44
C SER A 325 -4.22 -11.10 -25.18
N ALA A 326 -4.24 -10.45 -24.00
CA ALA A 326 -3.93 -11.12 -22.75
C ALA A 326 -4.95 -12.23 -22.42
N LEU A 327 -6.25 -11.97 -22.61
CA LEU A 327 -7.29 -12.96 -22.36
C LEU A 327 -7.23 -14.14 -23.34
N GLU A 328 -7.00 -13.87 -24.63
CA GLU A 328 -6.80 -14.90 -25.65
C GLU A 328 -5.57 -15.76 -25.35
N SER A 329 -4.45 -15.13 -24.98
CA SER A 329 -3.23 -15.82 -24.61
C SER A 329 -3.41 -16.72 -23.38
N ILE A 330 -4.08 -16.22 -22.32
CA ILE A 330 -4.39 -17.01 -21.12
C ILE A 330 -5.29 -18.20 -21.48
N GLN A 331 -6.34 -17.98 -22.29
CA GLN A 331 -7.27 -19.05 -22.67
C GLN A 331 -6.57 -20.13 -23.51
N SER A 332 -5.75 -19.73 -24.49
CA SER A 332 -4.97 -20.66 -25.32
C SER A 332 -4.03 -21.54 -24.48
N LEU A 333 -3.40 -20.99 -23.43
CA LEU A 333 -2.57 -21.77 -22.52
C LEU A 333 -3.40 -22.75 -21.69
N LEU A 334 -4.56 -22.33 -21.19
CA LEU A 334 -5.46 -23.19 -20.41
C LEU A 334 -6.02 -24.36 -21.25
N ASP A 335 -6.34 -24.11 -22.52
CA ASP A 335 -6.85 -25.12 -23.45
C ASP A 335 -5.78 -26.14 -23.85
N SER A 336 -4.50 -25.76 -23.75
CA SER A 336 -3.34 -26.62 -24.01
C SER A 336 -3.08 -27.59 -22.83
N SER A 337 -4.02 -28.51 -22.63
CA SER A 337 -4.21 -29.32 -21.40
C SER A 337 -3.01 -30.12 -20.91
N ASN A 338 -2.05 -30.47 -21.79
CA ASN A 338 -0.86 -31.27 -21.49
C ASN A 338 0.36 -30.45 -21.01
N THR A 339 0.30 -29.12 -21.06
CA THR A 339 1.47 -28.26 -20.78
C THR A 339 1.52 -27.71 -19.37
N LEU A 340 0.38 -27.68 -18.66
CA LEU A 340 0.24 -27.03 -17.36
C LEU A 340 -0.07 -28.02 -16.24
N SER A 341 0.60 -27.85 -15.11
CA SER A 341 0.26 -28.49 -13.84
C SER A 341 -1.08 -27.99 -13.29
N LEU A 342 -1.65 -28.68 -12.31
CA LEU A 342 -2.85 -28.22 -11.61
C LEU A 342 -2.65 -26.85 -10.96
N SER A 343 -1.44 -26.59 -10.45
CA SER A 343 -1.06 -25.30 -9.88
C SER A 343 -1.00 -24.20 -10.94
N GLY A 344 -0.36 -24.47 -12.09
CA GLY A 344 -0.30 -23.53 -13.21
C GLY A 344 -1.68 -23.18 -13.76
N LYS A 345 -2.54 -24.19 -13.97
CA LYS A 345 -3.95 -24.00 -14.36
C LYS A 345 -4.70 -23.10 -13.39
N LYS A 346 -4.55 -23.35 -12.07
CA LYS A 346 -5.20 -22.52 -11.04
C LYS A 346 -4.72 -21.06 -11.07
N ILE A 347 -3.42 -20.82 -11.26
CA ILE A 347 -2.86 -19.46 -11.36
C ILE A 347 -3.44 -18.74 -12.58
N LEU A 348 -3.41 -19.36 -13.76
CA LEU A 348 -3.95 -18.77 -15.00
C LEU A 348 -5.46 -18.58 -14.96
N SER A 349 -6.23 -19.52 -14.41
CA SER A 349 -7.69 -19.34 -14.25
C SER A 349 -8.04 -18.17 -13.33
N ASN A 350 -7.22 -17.91 -12.31
CA ASN A 350 -7.39 -16.73 -11.46
C ASN A 350 -7.10 -15.43 -12.23
N ALA A 351 -5.98 -15.38 -12.97
CA ALA A 351 -5.64 -14.23 -13.79
C ALA A 351 -6.70 -13.97 -14.89
N LEU A 352 -7.20 -15.02 -15.55
CA LEU A 352 -8.28 -14.93 -16.54
C LEU A 352 -9.50 -14.22 -15.94
N ARG A 353 -9.96 -14.66 -14.76
CA ARG A 353 -11.10 -14.05 -14.07
C ARG A 353 -10.83 -12.59 -13.71
N GLN A 354 -9.65 -12.28 -13.19
CA GLN A 354 -9.29 -10.91 -12.82
C GLN A 354 -9.23 -9.97 -14.03
N VAL A 355 -8.53 -10.36 -15.10
CA VAL A 355 -8.42 -9.55 -16.32
C VAL A 355 -9.79 -9.41 -17.00
N ALA A 356 -10.61 -10.46 -17.03
CA ALA A 356 -11.95 -10.39 -17.59
C ALA A 356 -12.85 -9.43 -16.80
N TRP A 357 -12.76 -9.45 -15.46
CA TRP A 357 -13.49 -8.53 -14.59
C TRP A 357 -13.04 -7.08 -14.79
N ILE A 358 -11.73 -6.83 -14.81
CA ILE A 358 -11.15 -5.51 -15.10
C ILE A 358 -11.63 -5.00 -16.47
N ARG A 359 -11.63 -5.85 -17.51
CA ARG A 359 -12.13 -5.49 -18.84
C ARG A 359 -13.62 -5.17 -18.84
N GLN A 360 -14.42 -5.94 -18.10
CA GLN A 360 -15.86 -5.69 -17.97
C GLN A 360 -16.13 -4.35 -17.27
N ALA A 361 -15.40 -4.08 -16.19
CA ALA A 361 -15.46 -2.82 -15.47
C ALA A 361 -15.07 -1.63 -16.37
N PHE A 362 -13.99 -1.77 -17.14
CA PHE A 362 -13.59 -0.77 -18.14
C PHE A 362 -14.68 -0.51 -19.18
N ARG A 363 -15.32 -1.55 -19.72
CA ARG A 363 -16.44 -1.40 -20.67
C ARG A 363 -17.61 -0.63 -20.09
N ALA A 364 -17.91 -0.82 -18.80
CA ALA A 364 -19.01 -0.14 -18.13
C ALA A 364 -18.79 1.38 -17.98
N THR A 365 -17.56 1.88 -18.16
CA THR A 365 -17.27 3.32 -18.18
C THR A 365 -17.76 4.02 -19.46
N GLY A 366 -18.12 3.27 -20.51
CA GLY A 366 -18.51 3.83 -21.80
C GLY A 366 -17.34 4.20 -22.72
N LEU A 367 -16.10 4.23 -22.22
CA LEU A 367 -14.89 4.54 -23.00
C LEU A 367 -14.59 3.51 -24.10
N TYR A 368 -15.19 2.32 -24.05
CA TYR A 368 -15.05 1.33 -25.12
C TYR A 368 -15.61 1.84 -26.47
N ALA A 369 -16.46 2.87 -26.46
CA ALA A 369 -16.93 3.51 -27.69
C ALA A 369 -15.81 4.12 -28.55
N TYR A 370 -14.63 4.44 -28.00
CA TYR A 370 -13.45 4.86 -28.76
C TYR A 370 -12.90 3.77 -29.72
N MET A 371 -13.36 2.53 -29.58
CA MET A 371 -12.99 1.44 -30.48
C MET A 371 -13.77 1.46 -31.80
N ASP A 372 -14.91 2.13 -31.83
CA ASP A 372 -15.73 2.24 -33.04
C ASP A 372 -15.30 3.47 -33.85
N ALA A 373 -14.65 3.23 -34.99
CA ALA A 373 -14.17 4.28 -35.88
C ALA A 373 -15.30 5.14 -36.47
N GLU A 374 -16.55 4.66 -36.44
CA GLU A 374 -17.72 5.41 -36.89
C GLU A 374 -18.35 6.24 -35.76
N ASN A 375 -17.99 5.98 -34.50
CA ASN A 375 -18.55 6.64 -33.33
C ASN A 375 -17.84 7.96 -33.01
N LYS A 376 -18.21 9.01 -33.74
CA LYS A 376 -17.71 10.38 -33.56
C LYS A 376 -18.27 11.10 -32.33
N CYS A 377 -19.22 10.52 -31.60
CA CYS A 377 -19.98 11.21 -30.55
C CYS A 377 -19.12 11.66 -29.36
N LEU A 378 -18.14 10.84 -28.94
CA LEU A 378 -17.18 11.22 -27.89
C LEU A 378 -16.16 12.25 -28.39
N ILE A 379 -15.84 12.21 -29.68
CA ILE A 379 -14.84 13.04 -30.36
C ILE A 379 -15.36 14.47 -30.59
N GLU A 380 -16.66 14.61 -30.89
CA GLU A 380 -17.30 15.90 -31.18
C GLU A 380 -17.73 16.68 -29.94
N ALA A 381 -17.95 16.00 -28.80
CA ALA A 381 -18.46 16.63 -27.58
C ALA A 381 -17.49 17.64 -26.94
N LYS A 382 -16.17 17.55 -27.22
CA LYS A 382 -15.11 18.39 -26.62
C LYS A 382 -15.23 18.56 -25.09
N SER A 383 -15.81 17.58 -24.40
CA SER A 383 -15.95 17.63 -22.94
C SER A 383 -14.62 17.29 -22.29
N MET A 384 -14.10 18.23 -21.51
CA MET A 384 -12.87 18.06 -20.75
C MET A 384 -13.05 17.02 -19.63
N GLU A 385 -14.27 16.83 -19.14
CA GLU A 385 -14.63 15.78 -18.17
C GLU A 385 -14.51 14.38 -18.79
N ILE A 386 -14.98 14.18 -20.03
CA ILE A 386 -14.83 12.89 -20.72
C ILE A 386 -13.35 12.60 -21.01
N LEU A 387 -12.59 13.62 -21.40
CA LEU A 387 -11.15 13.50 -21.61
C LEU A 387 -10.41 13.15 -20.30
N PHE A 388 -10.79 13.79 -19.19
CA PHE A 388 -10.32 13.43 -17.86
C PHE A 388 -10.58 11.96 -17.56
N GLU A 389 -11.84 11.52 -17.68
CA GLU A 389 -12.19 10.12 -17.43
C GLU A 389 -11.41 9.17 -18.34
N ALA A 390 -11.26 9.47 -19.63
CA ALA A 390 -10.48 8.65 -20.55
C ALA A 390 -9.03 8.45 -20.06
N VAL A 391 -8.35 9.53 -19.69
CA VAL A 391 -6.95 9.49 -19.23
C VAL A 391 -6.83 8.74 -17.90
N PHE A 392 -7.67 9.09 -16.92
CA PHE A 392 -7.53 8.54 -15.58
C PHE A 392 -8.05 7.10 -15.48
N VAL A 393 -9.19 6.75 -16.09
CA VAL A 393 -9.65 5.35 -16.15
C VAL A 393 -8.57 4.49 -16.79
N THR A 394 -7.98 4.93 -17.90
CA THR A 394 -6.93 4.16 -18.61
C THR A 394 -5.72 3.91 -17.71
N ARG A 395 -5.23 4.95 -17.00
CA ARG A 395 -4.13 4.82 -16.03
C ARG A 395 -4.48 3.87 -14.87
N GLU A 396 -5.68 4.00 -14.32
CA GLU A 396 -6.16 3.19 -13.20
C GLU A 396 -6.31 1.71 -13.58
N ILE A 397 -6.81 1.42 -14.78
CA ILE A 397 -6.89 0.05 -15.31
C ILE A 397 -5.51 -0.52 -15.61
N GLN A 398 -4.61 0.27 -16.21
CA GLN A 398 -3.24 -0.16 -16.48
C GLN A 398 -2.51 -0.54 -15.19
N TRP A 399 -2.67 0.23 -14.11
CA TRP A 399 -2.10 -0.10 -12.80
C TRP A 399 -2.60 -1.46 -12.29
N ARG A 400 -3.90 -1.77 -12.45
CA ARG A 400 -4.51 -3.05 -12.05
C ARG A 400 -4.02 -4.22 -12.90
N LEU A 401 -3.84 -4.03 -14.21
CA LEU A 401 -3.27 -5.07 -15.08
C LEU A 401 -1.82 -5.40 -14.70
N GLN A 402 -1.03 -4.39 -14.37
CA GLN A 402 0.35 -4.58 -13.88
C GLN A 402 0.40 -5.31 -12.56
N ASP A 403 -0.56 -5.07 -11.68
CA ASP A 403 -0.68 -5.83 -10.44
C ASP A 403 -0.95 -7.32 -10.72
N VAL A 404 -1.85 -7.64 -11.66
CA VAL A 404 -2.04 -9.02 -12.14
C VAL A 404 -0.74 -9.60 -12.73
N ALA A 405 -0.01 -8.82 -13.54
CA ALA A 405 1.26 -9.24 -14.13
C ALA A 405 2.33 -9.56 -13.07
N ARG A 406 2.48 -8.70 -12.05
CA ARG A 406 3.41 -8.93 -10.92
C ARG A 406 3.02 -10.19 -10.16
N HIS A 407 1.73 -10.41 -9.93
CA HIS A 407 1.26 -11.61 -9.26
C HIS A 407 1.53 -12.88 -10.07
N LEU A 408 1.28 -12.86 -11.37
CA LEU A 408 1.64 -13.96 -12.26
C LEU A 408 3.15 -14.25 -12.20
N ALA A 409 3.98 -13.22 -12.30
CA ALA A 409 5.43 -13.36 -12.28
C ALA A 409 5.95 -13.93 -10.93
N ILE A 410 5.37 -13.52 -9.79
CA ILE A 410 5.73 -14.10 -8.49
C ILE A 410 5.27 -15.55 -8.39
N GLN A 411 4.02 -15.84 -8.78
CA GLN A 411 3.43 -17.16 -8.58
C GLN A 411 4.04 -18.20 -9.54
N SER A 412 4.38 -17.82 -10.77
CA SER A 412 5.04 -18.69 -11.74
C SER A 412 6.42 -19.15 -11.27
N THR A 413 7.15 -18.35 -10.49
CA THR A 413 8.45 -18.78 -9.88
C THR A 413 8.34 -19.96 -8.92
N ARG A 414 7.13 -20.39 -8.56
CA ARG A 414 6.88 -21.58 -7.73
C ARG A 414 6.61 -22.85 -8.56
N LEU A 415 6.53 -22.72 -9.88
CA LEU A 415 6.35 -23.80 -10.84
C LEU A 415 7.72 -24.27 -11.37
N ASP A 416 7.73 -25.38 -12.10
CA ASP A 416 8.92 -25.82 -12.83
C ASP A 416 9.35 -24.76 -13.86
N SER A 417 10.66 -24.63 -14.11
CA SER A 417 11.20 -23.53 -14.94
C SER A 417 10.58 -23.48 -16.34
N GLY A 418 10.40 -24.63 -16.99
CA GLY A 418 9.77 -24.72 -18.30
C GLY A 418 8.28 -24.37 -18.29
N GLU A 419 7.57 -24.64 -17.18
CA GLU A 419 6.17 -24.21 -17.02
C GLU A 419 6.10 -22.71 -16.75
N ALA A 420 7.01 -22.17 -15.93
CA ALA A 420 7.05 -20.74 -15.61
C ALA A 420 7.29 -19.86 -16.84
N GLU A 421 8.14 -20.31 -17.78
CA GLU A 421 8.40 -19.61 -19.05
C GLU A 421 7.15 -19.43 -19.92
N LEU A 422 6.16 -20.34 -19.81
CA LEU A 422 4.90 -20.23 -20.54
C LEU A 422 4.06 -19.01 -20.13
N PHE A 423 4.33 -18.44 -18.94
CA PHE A 423 3.58 -17.30 -18.40
C PHE A 423 4.13 -15.96 -18.91
N GLU A 424 5.38 -15.92 -19.40
CA GLU A 424 6.06 -14.68 -19.80
C GLU A 424 5.31 -13.88 -20.90
N PRO A 425 4.74 -14.50 -21.95
CA PRO A 425 3.95 -13.75 -22.94
C PRO A 425 2.76 -13.01 -22.32
N VAL A 426 2.05 -13.67 -21.39
CA VAL A 426 0.90 -13.06 -20.69
C VAL A 426 1.38 -11.95 -19.75
N ILE A 427 2.45 -12.18 -19.00
CA ILE A 427 3.05 -11.20 -18.10
C ILE A 427 3.47 -9.95 -18.89
N ALA A 428 4.13 -10.14 -20.04
CA ALA A 428 4.56 -9.05 -20.90
C ALA A 428 3.36 -8.23 -21.43
N LEU A 429 2.30 -8.90 -21.89
CA LEU A 429 1.07 -8.22 -22.33
C LEU A 429 0.45 -7.40 -21.20
N LEU A 430 0.38 -7.91 -19.98
CA LEU A 430 -0.28 -7.21 -18.87
C LEU A 430 0.57 -6.10 -18.26
N ASP A 431 1.89 -6.24 -18.29
CA ASP A 431 2.82 -5.30 -17.64
C ASP A 431 3.18 -4.09 -18.51
N GLN A 432 2.99 -4.17 -19.83
CA GLN A 432 3.40 -3.14 -20.80
C GLN A 432 3.12 -1.70 -20.29
N ARG A 433 4.18 -0.90 -20.28
CA ARG A 433 4.13 0.57 -20.21
C ARG A 433 4.79 1.08 -21.48
N GLU A 434 4.24 2.17 -22.01
CA GLU A 434 4.86 2.96 -23.08
C GLU A 434 6.29 3.39 -22.71
#